data_AF-A0A9D1MEE4-F1
#
_entry.id   AF-A0A9D1MEE4-F1
#
_cell.length_a   1.000
_cell.length_b   1.000
_cell.length_c   1.000
_cell.angle_alpha   90.00
_cell.angle_beta   90.00
_cell.angle_gamma   90.00
#
_symmetry.space_group_name_H-M   'P 1'
#
loop_
_entity.id
_entity.type
_entity.pdbx_description
1 polymer ?
#
loop_
_entity_poly.entity_id
_entity_poly.type
_entity_poly.pdbx_seq_one_letter_code
_entity_poly.pdbx_strand_id
1 'polypeptide(L)'
;MSEGKMPEMTKEELADFAPILPQEQFQKNFEENQSREPWNLSDLFALAPFMEEEDVGRFALKFADSGHAPSEFVGLAPFMDEKSLGEIVNRLTESGHAPSEFAGLAPFMDEESFGKIVDRLSGRGYAPSEFVALAPFMREEDLERLVRDYLAGGGSFAGAGVGGAFSRGRGDKKSV
;
A
#
# COMPACT_ATOMS: atom_id res chain seq x y z
N MET A 1 -38.00 24.13 18.48
CA MET A 1 -36.88 23.46 17.81
C MET A 1 -36.83 22.08 18.41
N SER A 2 -37.45 21.08 17.79
CA SER A 2 -37.25 19.69 18.23
C SER A 2 -35.77 19.39 17.99
N GLU A 3 -35.01 19.14 19.05
CA GLU A 3 -33.74 18.43 18.92
C GLU A 3 -34.05 17.20 18.06
N GLY A 4 -33.52 17.19 16.84
CA GLY A 4 -33.80 16.15 15.87
C GLY A 4 -33.35 14.85 16.49
N LYS A 5 -34.30 14.04 16.95
CA LYS A 5 -34.03 12.70 17.45
C LYS A 5 -33.26 11.98 16.33
N MET A 6 -31.98 11.73 16.56
CA MET A 6 -31.11 11.12 15.56
C MET A 6 -31.73 9.78 15.16
N PRO A 7 -32.13 9.60 13.89
CA PRO A 7 -32.63 8.32 13.44
C PRO A 7 -31.48 7.32 13.54
N GLU A 8 -31.80 6.18 14.14
CA GLU A 8 -30.97 5.00 14.14
C GLU A 8 -30.98 4.42 12.73
N MET A 9 -29.80 4.19 12.15
CA MET A 9 -29.63 3.72 10.76
C MET A 9 -28.99 2.34 10.73
N THR A 10 -29.37 1.50 9.76
CA THR A 10 -28.60 0.30 9.44
C THR A 10 -27.26 0.66 8.79
N LYS A 11 -26.37 -0.32 8.61
CA LYS A 11 -25.10 -0.16 7.88
C LYS A 11 -25.33 0.35 6.45
N GLU A 12 -26.31 -0.22 5.77
CA GLU A 12 -26.68 0.12 4.40
C GLU A 12 -27.26 1.52 4.33
N GLU A 13 -28.20 1.85 5.22
CA GLU A 13 -28.79 3.20 5.28
C GLU A 13 -27.72 4.25 5.61
N LEU A 14 -26.79 3.95 6.52
CA LEU A 14 -25.69 4.86 6.84
C LEU A 14 -24.84 5.14 5.61
N ALA A 15 -24.49 4.11 4.83
CA ALA A 15 -23.71 4.28 3.60
C ALA A 15 -24.49 5.07 2.52
N ASP A 16 -25.79 4.78 2.34
CA ASP A 16 -26.64 5.46 1.36
C ASP A 16 -26.82 6.96 1.67
N PHE A 17 -26.89 7.33 2.95
CA PHE A 17 -27.08 8.70 3.39
C PHE A 17 -25.77 9.43 3.76
N ALA A 18 -24.64 8.74 3.87
CA ALA A 18 -23.35 9.33 4.25
C ALA A 18 -22.99 10.64 3.50
N PRO A 19 -23.22 10.78 2.16
CA PRO A 19 -22.91 12.02 1.44
C PRO A 19 -23.66 13.27 1.90
N ILE A 20 -24.83 13.09 2.55
CA ILE A 20 -25.69 14.19 2.99
C ILE A 20 -25.84 14.28 4.50
N LEU A 21 -25.19 13.38 5.26
CA LEU A 21 -25.26 13.34 6.70
C LEU A 21 -24.29 14.34 7.34
N PRO A 22 -24.72 15.08 8.39
CA PRO A 22 -23.79 15.79 9.26
C PRO A 22 -22.79 14.82 9.90
N GLN A 23 -21.54 15.25 10.06
CA GLN A 23 -20.46 14.41 10.57
C GLN A 23 -20.78 13.82 11.96
N GLU A 24 -21.41 14.59 12.84
CA GLU A 24 -21.81 14.09 14.17
C GLU A 24 -22.89 13.00 14.09
N GLN A 25 -23.76 13.04 13.08
CA GLN A 25 -24.76 12.00 12.83
C GLN A 25 -24.15 10.74 12.24
N PHE A 26 -23.22 10.91 11.31
CA PHE A 26 -22.45 9.82 10.75
C PHE A 26 -21.68 9.08 11.86
N GLN A 27 -20.88 9.81 12.64
CA GLN A 27 -20.03 9.22 13.68
C GLN A 27 -20.83 8.44 14.71
N LYS A 28 -21.94 9.01 15.19
CA LYS A 28 -22.79 8.34 16.16
C LYS A 28 -23.40 7.05 15.61
N ASN A 29 -23.97 7.08 14.41
CA ASN A 29 -24.52 5.87 13.79
C ASN A 29 -23.43 4.85 13.48
N PHE A 30 -22.23 5.31 13.13
CA PHE A 30 -21.10 4.44 12.87
C PHE A 30 -20.68 3.65 14.12
N GLU A 31 -20.56 4.33 15.26
CA GLU A 31 -20.22 3.70 16.56
C GLU A 31 -21.34 2.79 17.09
N GLU A 32 -22.60 3.19 16.93
CA GLU A 32 -23.75 2.38 17.31
C GLU A 32 -23.83 1.09 16.48
N ASN A 33 -23.58 1.16 15.17
CA ASN A 33 -23.53 -0.03 14.30
C ASN A 33 -22.37 -0.95 14.68
N GLN A 34 -21.16 -0.41 14.91
CA GLN A 34 -20.00 -1.19 15.35
C GLN A 34 -20.24 -1.97 16.64
N SER A 35 -21.09 -1.46 17.54
CA SER A 35 -21.45 -2.11 18.80
C SER A 35 -22.43 -3.29 18.63
N ARG A 36 -23.16 -3.33 17.52
CA ARG A 36 -24.17 -4.36 17.21
C ARG A 36 -23.59 -5.45 16.34
N GLU A 37 -22.87 -5.04 15.31
CA GLU A 37 -22.28 -5.92 14.32
C GLU A 37 -20.93 -5.34 13.87
N PRO A 38 -19.84 -6.11 13.91
CA PRO A 38 -18.54 -5.64 13.45
C PRO A 38 -18.59 -5.17 11.99
N TRP A 39 -17.94 -4.05 11.69
CA TRP A 39 -17.69 -3.62 10.32
C TRP A 39 -16.83 -4.65 9.59
N ASN A 40 -17.12 -4.91 8.32
CA ASN A 40 -16.26 -5.68 7.42
C ASN A 40 -15.53 -4.72 6.44
N LEU A 41 -14.62 -5.26 5.63
CA LEU A 41 -13.81 -4.45 4.70
C LEU A 41 -14.67 -3.79 3.60
N SER A 42 -15.72 -4.46 3.12
CA SER A 42 -16.67 -3.90 2.15
C SER A 42 -17.46 -2.72 2.72
N ASP A 43 -17.88 -2.82 3.98
CA ASP A 43 -18.55 -1.71 4.68
C ASP A 43 -17.60 -0.51 4.77
N LEU A 44 -16.33 -0.76 5.13
CA LEU A 44 -15.31 0.28 5.24
C LEU A 44 -15.07 0.97 3.89
N PHE A 45 -15.04 0.25 2.77
CA PHE A 45 -14.92 0.86 1.44
C PHE A 45 -16.08 1.80 1.10
N ALA A 46 -17.31 1.44 1.46
CA ALA A 46 -18.48 2.27 1.19
C ALA A 46 -18.49 3.55 2.02
N LEU A 47 -17.91 3.50 3.22
CA LEU A 47 -17.94 4.58 4.21
C LEU A 47 -16.69 5.46 4.21
N ALA A 48 -15.53 4.94 3.76
CA ALA A 48 -14.24 5.63 3.81
C ALA A 48 -14.24 7.09 3.27
N PRO A 49 -14.94 7.44 2.18
CA PRO A 49 -14.99 8.84 1.70
C PRO A 49 -15.61 9.84 2.68
N PHE A 50 -16.31 9.37 3.72
CA PHE A 50 -17.05 10.18 4.69
C PHE A 50 -16.49 10.02 6.12
N MET A 51 -15.46 9.19 6.28
CA MET A 51 -14.79 8.96 7.56
C MET A 51 -13.60 9.90 7.72
N GLU A 52 -13.20 10.14 8.97
CA GLU A 52 -11.90 10.75 9.27
C GLU A 52 -10.77 9.78 8.89
N GLU A 53 -9.64 10.30 8.40
CA GLU A 53 -8.52 9.49 7.91
C GLU A 53 -7.98 8.54 8.99
N GLU A 54 -7.86 9.01 10.24
CA GLU A 54 -7.39 8.21 11.36
C GLU A 54 -8.35 7.06 11.68
N ASP A 55 -9.65 7.25 11.44
CA ASP A 55 -10.66 6.22 11.65
C ASP A 55 -10.55 5.14 10.58
N VAL A 56 -10.41 5.52 9.30
CA VAL A 56 -10.18 4.58 8.19
C VAL A 56 -8.93 3.74 8.48
N GLY A 57 -7.81 4.37 8.85
CA GLY A 57 -6.57 3.71 9.20
C GLY A 57 -6.73 2.71 10.36
N ARG A 58 -7.34 3.16 11.47
CA ARG A 58 -7.59 2.31 12.65
C ARG A 58 -8.45 1.09 12.32
N PHE A 59 -9.47 1.22 11.49
CA PHE A 59 -10.32 0.09 11.10
C PHE A 59 -9.63 -0.83 10.11
N ALA A 60 -8.96 -0.29 9.09
CA ALA A 60 -8.21 -1.06 8.12
C ALA A 60 -7.11 -1.93 8.78
N LEU A 61 -6.44 -1.40 9.81
CA LEU A 61 -5.43 -2.13 10.58
C LEU A 61 -5.94 -3.44 11.22
N LYS A 62 -7.24 -3.53 11.54
CA LYS A 62 -7.83 -4.76 12.09
C LYS A 62 -7.85 -5.91 11.06
N PHE A 63 -7.82 -5.58 9.77
CA PHE A 63 -7.83 -6.55 8.68
C PHE A 63 -6.43 -6.95 8.22
N ALA A 64 -5.39 -6.15 8.51
CA ALA A 64 -4.03 -6.44 8.09
C ALA A 64 -3.49 -7.81 8.57
N ASP A 65 -3.94 -8.27 9.74
CA ASP A 65 -3.52 -9.56 10.32
C ASP A 65 -4.45 -10.73 9.94
N SER A 66 -5.49 -10.50 9.14
CA SER A 66 -6.53 -11.49 8.83
C SER A 66 -6.33 -12.22 7.49
N GLY A 67 -5.12 -12.15 6.92
CA GLY A 67 -4.75 -12.85 5.68
C GLY A 67 -5.25 -12.19 4.39
N HIS A 68 -5.62 -10.91 4.46
CA HIS A 68 -6.02 -10.12 3.29
C HIS A 68 -4.82 -9.77 2.41
N ALA A 69 -5.02 -9.73 1.10
CA ALA A 69 -3.98 -9.31 0.16
C ALA A 69 -3.78 -7.78 0.18
N PRO A 70 -2.56 -7.27 -0.10
CA PRO A 70 -2.32 -5.82 -0.22
C PRO A 70 -3.26 -5.10 -1.20
N SER A 71 -3.65 -5.77 -2.29
CA SER A 71 -4.59 -5.23 -3.28
C SER A 71 -5.96 -4.88 -2.69
N GLU A 72 -6.35 -5.53 -1.60
CA GLU A 72 -7.63 -5.29 -0.91
C GLU A 72 -7.63 -4.00 -0.08
N PHE A 73 -6.50 -3.30 0.07
CA PHE A 73 -6.44 -2.02 0.77
C PHE A 73 -6.36 -0.83 -0.19
N VAL A 74 -6.19 -1.06 -1.50
CA VAL A 74 -5.92 0.00 -2.50
C VAL A 74 -7.04 1.03 -2.57
N GLY A 75 -8.30 0.61 -2.47
CA GLY A 75 -9.43 1.55 -2.49
C GLY A 75 -9.60 2.35 -1.19
N LEU A 76 -8.94 1.94 -0.09
CA LEU A 76 -8.95 2.68 1.19
C LEU A 76 -7.80 3.67 1.28
N ALA A 77 -6.70 3.41 0.58
CA ALA A 77 -5.47 4.21 0.65
C ALA A 77 -5.68 5.73 0.40
N PRO A 78 -6.56 6.19 -0.52
CA PRO A 78 -6.82 7.61 -0.69
C PRO A 78 -7.50 8.32 0.50
N PHE A 79 -8.04 7.57 1.45
CA PHE A 79 -8.83 8.06 2.59
C PHE A 79 -8.16 7.77 3.93
N MET A 80 -6.87 7.46 3.92
CA MET A 80 -6.12 7.00 5.09
C MET A 80 -4.85 7.82 5.24
N ASP A 81 -4.46 8.07 6.49
CA ASP A 81 -3.18 8.70 6.78
C ASP A 81 -1.99 7.78 6.43
N GLU A 82 -0.90 8.37 5.92
CA GLU A 82 0.28 7.64 5.46
C GLU A 82 0.88 6.72 6.54
N LYS A 83 0.77 7.11 7.82
CA LYS A 83 1.32 6.35 8.95
C LYS A 83 0.53 5.06 9.18
N SER A 84 -0.80 5.12 9.18
CA SER A 84 -1.64 3.93 9.26
C SER A 84 -1.42 3.01 8.07
N LEU A 85 -1.29 3.57 6.85
CA LEU A 85 -1.02 2.79 5.65
C LEU A 85 0.35 2.10 5.74
N GLY A 86 1.37 2.83 6.19
CA GLY A 86 2.71 2.29 6.44
C GLY A 86 2.68 1.12 7.44
N GLU A 87 1.88 1.21 8.50
CA GLU A 87 1.72 0.12 9.46
C GLU A 87 1.04 -1.12 8.84
N ILE A 88 -0.01 -0.94 8.02
CA ILE A 88 -0.66 -2.02 7.28
C ILE A 88 0.34 -2.72 6.36
N VAL A 89 1.08 -1.95 5.56
CA VAL A 89 2.09 -2.47 4.63
C VAL A 89 3.18 -3.23 5.37
N ASN A 90 3.61 -2.72 6.53
CA ASN A 90 4.55 -3.40 7.40
C ASN A 90 4.01 -4.77 7.83
N ARG A 91 2.80 -4.86 8.38
CA ARG A 91 2.19 -6.14 8.80
C ARG A 91 2.05 -7.13 7.64
N LEU A 92 1.60 -6.67 6.48
CA LEU A 92 1.48 -7.50 5.27
C LEU A 92 2.86 -7.99 4.78
N THR A 93 3.90 -7.17 4.88
CA THR A 93 5.28 -7.58 4.55
C THR A 93 5.78 -8.68 5.51
N GLU A 94 5.42 -8.61 6.80
CA GLU A 94 5.71 -9.67 7.78
C GLU A 94 4.97 -10.98 7.45
N SER A 95 3.74 -10.89 6.96
CA SER A 95 2.94 -12.03 6.50
C SER A 95 3.44 -12.68 5.20
N GLY A 96 4.51 -12.16 4.60
CA GLY A 96 5.21 -12.80 3.48
C GLY A 96 4.81 -12.30 2.09
N HIS A 97 4.08 -11.18 2.01
CA HIS A 97 3.73 -10.55 0.74
C HIS A 97 4.97 -10.02 -0.01
N ALA A 98 4.95 -10.15 -1.33
CA ALA A 98 6.05 -9.75 -2.20
C ALA A 98 6.03 -8.22 -2.43
N PRO A 99 7.20 -7.58 -2.68
CA PRO A 99 7.26 -6.13 -2.86
C PRO A 99 6.34 -5.62 -3.98
N SER A 100 6.24 -6.38 -5.07
CA SER A 100 5.38 -6.04 -6.22
C SER A 100 3.90 -5.96 -5.88
N GLU A 101 3.43 -6.63 -4.83
CA GLU A 101 2.02 -6.63 -4.43
C GLU A 101 1.59 -5.30 -3.82
N PHE A 102 2.54 -4.48 -3.33
CA PHE A 102 2.28 -3.16 -2.77
C PHE A 102 2.19 -2.04 -3.81
N ALA A 103 2.35 -2.34 -5.10
CA ALA A 103 2.39 -1.33 -6.17
C ALA A 103 1.19 -0.38 -6.19
N GLY A 104 -0.01 -0.89 -5.88
CA GLY A 104 -1.24 -0.08 -5.83
C GLY A 104 -1.32 0.84 -4.61
N LEU A 105 -0.57 0.55 -3.55
CA LEU A 105 -0.51 1.36 -2.33
C LEU A 105 0.59 2.41 -2.38
N ALA A 106 1.62 2.17 -3.21
CA ALA A 106 2.81 3.02 -3.29
C ALA A 106 2.54 4.53 -3.46
N PRO A 107 1.55 4.99 -4.27
CA PRO A 107 1.28 6.43 -4.42
C PRO A 107 0.82 7.13 -3.13
N PHE A 108 0.39 6.38 -2.11
CA PHE A 108 -0.18 6.89 -0.86
C PHE A 108 0.73 6.63 0.35
N MET A 109 1.89 6.00 0.14
CA MET A 109 2.82 5.64 1.20
C MET A 109 3.89 6.72 1.40
N ASP A 110 4.34 6.88 2.64
CA ASP A 110 5.50 7.70 2.94
C ASP A 110 6.82 7.02 2.51
N GLU A 111 7.84 7.85 2.26
CA GLU A 111 9.19 7.38 1.89
C GLU A 111 9.80 6.44 2.95
N GLU A 112 9.48 6.63 4.23
CA GLU A 112 9.99 5.80 5.33
C GLU A 112 9.47 4.37 5.26
N SER A 113 8.22 4.17 4.83
CA SER A 113 7.61 2.86 4.66
C SER A 113 8.34 2.02 3.61
N PHE A 114 8.81 2.63 2.53
CA PHE A 114 9.62 1.92 1.53
C PHE A 114 10.94 1.41 2.11
N GLY A 115 11.65 2.26 2.88
CA GLY A 115 12.88 1.86 3.55
C GLY A 115 12.69 0.64 4.45
N LYS A 116 11.56 0.60 5.21
CA LYS A 116 11.16 -0.54 6.05
C LYS A 116 10.87 -1.81 5.24
N ILE A 117 10.22 -1.69 4.07
CA ILE A 117 10.01 -2.84 3.18
C ILE A 117 11.36 -3.40 2.72
N VAL A 118 12.27 -2.53 2.26
CA VAL A 118 13.61 -2.96 1.84
C VAL A 118 14.34 -3.64 3.00
N ASP A 119 14.37 -3.03 4.20
CA ASP A 119 14.99 -3.64 5.40
C ASP A 119 14.44 -5.04 5.72
N ARG A 120 13.11 -5.20 5.65
CA ARG A 120 12.42 -6.47 5.99
C ARG A 120 12.63 -7.55 4.94
N LEU A 121 12.81 -7.15 3.69
CA LEU A 121 12.96 -8.06 2.56
C LEU A 121 14.43 -8.29 2.17
N SER A 122 15.37 -7.49 2.70
CA SER A 122 16.81 -7.73 2.59
C SER A 122 17.16 -9.14 3.04
N GLY A 123 17.93 -9.86 2.22
CA GLY A 123 18.33 -11.24 2.49
C GLY A 123 17.27 -12.31 2.21
N ARG A 124 16.04 -11.94 1.83
CA ARG A 124 15.00 -12.89 1.39
C ARG A 124 15.13 -13.32 -0.09
N GLY A 125 16.16 -12.85 -0.78
CA GLY A 125 16.46 -13.25 -2.16
C GLY A 125 15.65 -12.53 -3.23
N TYR A 126 14.91 -11.47 -2.89
CA TYR A 126 14.23 -10.65 -3.89
C TYR A 126 15.24 -9.92 -4.78
N ALA A 127 15.02 -9.99 -6.09
CA ALA A 127 15.81 -9.23 -7.05
C ALA A 127 15.33 -7.78 -7.09
N PRO A 128 16.19 -6.80 -7.42
CA PRO A 128 15.77 -5.41 -7.60
C PRO A 128 14.64 -5.22 -8.61
N SER A 129 14.50 -6.13 -9.58
CA SER A 129 13.38 -6.14 -10.53
C SER A 129 12.01 -6.25 -9.87
N GLU A 130 11.92 -6.90 -8.70
CA GLU A 130 10.68 -7.06 -7.94
C GLU A 130 10.18 -5.74 -7.32
N PHE A 131 11.07 -4.74 -7.22
CA PHE A 131 10.77 -3.43 -6.65
C PHE A 131 10.51 -2.36 -7.71
N VAL A 132 10.53 -2.70 -9.01
CA VAL A 132 10.40 -1.71 -10.11
C VAL A 132 9.13 -0.88 -10.00
N ALA A 133 8.03 -1.47 -9.55
CA ALA A 133 6.77 -0.76 -9.37
C ALA A 133 6.78 0.21 -8.16
N LEU A 134 7.65 -0.03 -7.18
CA LEU A 134 7.83 0.83 -6.00
C LEU A 134 8.90 1.90 -6.25
N ALA A 135 9.86 1.64 -7.13
CA ALA A 135 11.03 2.49 -7.36
C ALA A 135 10.75 4.00 -7.58
N PRO A 136 9.67 4.42 -8.28
CA PRO A 136 9.36 5.85 -8.43
C PRO A 136 9.07 6.59 -7.12
N PHE A 137 8.74 5.87 -6.05
CA PHE A 137 8.36 6.41 -4.74
C PHE A 137 9.45 6.17 -3.67
N MET A 138 10.51 5.44 -4.02
CA MET A 138 11.60 5.11 -3.10
C MET A 138 12.65 6.23 -3.08
N ARG A 139 13.30 6.38 -1.93
CA ARG A 139 14.52 7.20 -1.83
C ARG A 139 15.66 6.56 -2.60
N GLU A 140 16.56 7.39 -3.11
CA GLU A 140 17.76 6.93 -3.82
C GLU A 140 18.61 6.02 -2.92
N GLU A 141 18.74 6.35 -1.63
CA GLU A 141 19.51 5.57 -0.67
C GLU A 141 18.95 4.14 -0.47
N ASP A 142 17.63 3.99 -0.50
CA ASP A 142 16.97 2.68 -0.38
C ASP A 142 17.15 1.84 -1.64
N LEU A 143 17.08 2.47 -2.82
CA LEU A 143 17.38 1.81 -4.10
C LEU A 143 18.85 1.38 -4.19
N GLU A 144 19.78 2.25 -3.80
CA GLU A 144 21.21 1.92 -3.76
C GLU A 144 21.48 0.75 -2.82
N ARG A 145 20.86 0.76 -1.64
CA ARG A 145 20.98 -0.32 -0.66
C ARG A 145 20.44 -1.63 -1.22
N LEU A 146 19.27 -1.62 -1.84
CA LEU A 146 18.69 -2.79 -2.49
C LEU A 146 19.64 -3.39 -3.55
N VAL A 147 20.21 -2.57 -4.43
CA VAL A 147 21.13 -3.01 -5.49
C VAL A 147 22.44 -3.54 -4.89
N ARG A 148 23.00 -2.83 -3.92
CA ARG A 148 24.24 -3.21 -3.22
C ARG A 148 24.08 -4.55 -2.50
N ASP A 149 22.99 -4.74 -1.77
CA ASP A 149 22.69 -5.97 -1.05
C ASP A 149 22.50 -7.15 -2.02
N TYR A 150 21.80 -6.93 -3.12
CA TYR A 150 21.62 -7.95 -4.17
C TYR A 150 22.95 -8.39 -4.79
N LEU A 151 23.83 -7.45 -5.14
CA LEU A 151 25.15 -7.75 -5.70
C LEU A 151 26.07 -8.43 -4.68
N ALA A 152 26.06 -7.98 -3.42
CA ALA A 152 26.81 -8.61 -2.34
C ALA A 152 26.35 -10.06 -2.09
N GLY A 153 25.06 -10.34 -2.30
CA GLY A 153 24.47 -11.68 -2.27
C GLY A 153 24.79 -12.57 -3.49
N GLY A 154 25.61 -12.09 -4.44
CA GLY A 154 25.96 -12.83 -5.66
C GLY A 154 24.91 -12.73 -6.78
N GLY A 155 23.95 -11.81 -6.65
CA GLY A 155 23.01 -11.48 -7.71
C GLY A 155 23.69 -10.95 -8.98
N SER A 156 23.06 -11.14 -10.14
CA SER A 156 23.61 -10.74 -11.43
C SER A 156 22.53 -10.14 -12.33
N PHE A 157 22.83 -8.97 -12.90
CA PHE A 157 21.97 -8.32 -13.89
C PHE A 157 22.18 -8.86 -15.31
N ALA A 158 23.16 -9.76 -15.53
CA ALA A 158 23.52 -10.26 -16.85
C ALA A 158 22.42 -11.12 -17.54
N GLY A 159 21.38 -11.52 -16.80
CA GLY A 159 20.20 -12.22 -17.34
C GLY A 159 19.06 -11.30 -17.80
N ALA A 160 19.07 -10.02 -17.43
CA ALA A 160 18.10 -9.03 -17.90
C ALA A 160 18.58 -8.46 -19.24
N GLY A 161 18.42 -9.26 -20.30
CA GLY A 161 18.83 -8.89 -21.65
C GLY A 161 18.10 -7.66 -22.17
N VAL A 162 18.64 -6.48 -21.93
CA VAL A 162 18.55 -5.39 -22.92
C VAL A 162 19.48 -5.81 -24.04
N GLY A 163 18.92 -6.53 -25.02
CA GLY A 163 19.56 -6.85 -26.29
C GLY A 163 19.93 -5.58 -27.03
N GLY A 164 21.12 -5.06 -26.73
CA GLY A 164 21.75 -3.96 -27.43
C GLY A 164 23.23 -4.26 -27.51
N ALA A 165 23.59 -5.25 -28.33
CA ALA A 165 24.98 -5.54 -28.65
C ALA A 165 25.61 -4.30 -29.28
N PHE A 166 26.30 -3.49 -28.48
CA PHE A 166 27.26 -2.52 -28.98
C PHE A 166 28.48 -3.30 -29.47
N SER A 167 28.39 -3.82 -30.70
CA SER A 167 29.52 -4.38 -31.40
C SER A 167 30.50 -3.25 -31.68
N ARG A 168 31.54 -3.15 -30.84
CA ARG A 168 32.75 -2.39 -31.13
C ARG A 168 33.31 -2.89 -32.46
N GLY A 169 33.15 -2.10 -33.51
CA GLY A 169 33.75 -2.36 -34.82
C GLY A 169 35.27 -2.48 -34.66
N ARG A 170 35.79 -3.70 -34.84
CA ARG A 170 37.20 -3.91 -35.12
C ARG A 170 37.46 -3.29 -36.49
N GLY A 171 38.20 -2.19 -36.52
CA GLY A 171 38.76 -1.65 -37.74
C GLY A 171 39.78 -2.63 -38.30
N ASP A 172 39.36 -3.45 -39.26
CA ASP A 172 40.26 -4.14 -40.16
C ASP A 172 40.97 -3.07 -41.02
N LYS A 173 42.22 -2.75 -40.68
CA LYS A 173 43.14 -2.18 -41.65
C LYS A 173 43.79 -3.35 -42.41
N LYS A 174 43.27 -3.64 -43.60
CA LYS A 174 44.03 -4.35 -44.63
C LYS A 174 44.30 -3.43 -45.82
N SER A 175 45.60 -3.35 -46.14
CA SER A 175 46.21 -3.16 -47.47
C SER A 175 45.87 -1.86 -48.22
N VAL A 176 46.83 -1.07 -48.72
CA VAL A 176 47.97 -1.41 -49.58
C VAL A 176 49.15 -0.49 -49.26
#